data_AF-A0A0W0VKQ9-F1
#
_entry.id   AF-A0A0W0VKQ9-F1
#
_cell.length_a   1.000
_cell.length_b   1.000
_cell.length_c   1.000
_cell.angle_alpha   90.00
_cell.angle_beta   90.00
_cell.angle_gamma   90.00
#
_symmetry.space_group_name_H-M   'P 1'
#
loop_
_entity.id
_entity.type
_entity.pdbx_description
1 polymer ?
#
loop_
_entity_poly.entity_id
_entity_poly.type
_entity_poly.pdbx_seq_one_letter_code
_entity_poly.pdbx_strand_id
1 'polypeptide(L)'
;MLNAIGYCLIYLLLFLAPQAIFAQDASQDLCQVALEKVYDKDSDNDDLIAVVKVNTTKDRLYSATTDISKDCTHFTQLLSVKDPDVVKGKNGLCMVLPAGELQPGLCSLRVTLCVSEEDCQSLDITLKKENEHYIAADPAYSEINFQ
;
A
#
# COMPACT_ATOMS: atom_id res chain seq x y z
N MET A 1 -23.59 62.84 29.81
CA MET A 1 -22.85 63.28 28.62
C MET A 1 -21.36 63.16 28.90
N LEU A 2 -20.63 62.53 27.98
CA LEU A 2 -19.15 62.43 27.84
C LEU A 2 -18.42 61.58 28.90
N ASN A 3 -17.83 60.43 28.52
CA ASN A 3 -16.51 60.23 27.89
C ASN A 3 -15.36 60.68 28.80
N ALA A 4 -14.20 60.02 28.93
CA ALA A 4 -13.62 58.75 28.55
C ALA A 4 -12.14 58.83 29.02
N ILE A 5 -11.45 57.69 29.15
CA ILE A 5 -9.97 57.56 29.12
C ILE A 5 -9.25 58.03 30.42
N GLY A 6 -8.36 57.29 31.04
CA GLY A 6 -7.77 56.02 30.69
C GLY A 6 -6.82 55.57 31.80
N TYR A 7 -6.74 54.25 31.98
CA TYR A 7 -5.62 53.63 32.66
C TYR A 7 -4.91 52.77 31.63
N CYS A 8 -3.78 53.30 31.16
CA CYS A 8 -2.77 52.65 30.37
C CYS A 8 -1.69 52.10 31.33
N LEU A 9 -1.00 51.04 30.90
CA LEU A 9 0.16 50.34 31.49
C LEU A 9 -0.20 49.16 32.42
N ILE A 10 -0.37 47.94 31.88
CA ILE A 10 0.65 46.95 31.45
C ILE A 10 1.35 46.27 32.64
N TYR A 11 0.96 45.02 32.91
CA TYR A 11 1.79 43.88 33.32
C TYR A 11 1.00 42.62 32.90
N LEU A 12 1.13 42.12 31.67
CA LEU A 12 2.24 41.34 31.09
C LEU A 12 2.43 39.97 31.78
N LEU A 13 2.08 38.92 31.01
CA LEU A 13 2.49 37.51 31.06
C LEU A 13 1.88 36.59 32.14
N LEU A 14 0.93 35.74 31.73
CA LEU A 14 0.88 34.30 32.01
C LEU A 14 -0.16 33.62 31.10
N PHE A 15 -0.02 33.81 29.78
CA PHE A 15 -0.56 32.90 28.77
C PHE A 15 0.65 32.28 28.09
N LEU A 16 1.14 31.15 28.59
CA LEU A 16 2.13 30.30 27.90
C LEU A 16 2.26 29.00 28.71
N ALA A 17 1.33 28.08 28.48
CA ALA A 17 1.67 26.67 28.51
C ALA A 17 1.31 26.14 27.12
N PRO A 18 2.31 25.69 26.34
CA PRO A 18 2.11 25.27 24.97
C PRO A 18 1.19 24.06 24.98
N GLN A 19 0.09 24.14 24.23
CA GLN A 19 -0.58 22.93 23.77
C GLN A 19 0.48 22.20 22.94
N ALA A 20 1.15 21.22 23.53
CA ALA A 20 1.95 20.27 22.78
C ALA A 20 0.95 19.52 21.90
N ILE A 21 0.64 20.10 20.74
CA ILE A 21 0.10 19.37 19.62
C ILE A 21 1.22 18.38 19.31
N PHE A 22 1.11 17.18 19.88
CA PHE A 22 1.75 16.02 19.28
C PHE A 22 1.20 16.00 17.86
N ALA A 23 1.97 16.58 16.93
CA ALA A 23 1.88 16.21 15.55
C ALA A 23 2.21 14.72 15.55
N GLN A 24 1.18 13.89 15.65
CA GLN A 24 1.29 12.51 15.19
C GLN A 24 1.61 12.66 13.71
N ASP A 25 2.91 12.53 13.40
CA ASP A 25 3.37 12.22 12.06
C ASP A 25 2.86 10.82 11.73
N ALA A 26 1.56 10.76 11.44
CA ALA A 26 0.84 9.63 10.93
C ALA A 26 0.92 9.73 9.40
N SER A 27 2.14 9.66 8.85
CA SER A 27 2.28 9.15 7.50
C SER A 27 1.64 7.76 7.51
N GLN A 28 0.39 7.65 7.06
CA GLN A 28 -0.34 6.38 7.06
C GLN A 28 0.51 5.33 6.34
N ASP A 29 0.67 4.16 6.95
CA ASP A 29 1.30 3.04 6.25
C ASP A 29 0.33 2.60 5.14
N LEU A 30 0.64 2.98 3.90
CA LEU A 30 -0.24 2.75 2.75
C LEU A 30 -0.52 1.26 2.52
N CYS A 31 0.39 0.38 2.96
CA CYS A 31 0.17 -1.06 2.95
C CYS A 31 -0.86 -1.50 3.97
N GLN A 32 -0.87 -0.89 5.16
CA GLN A 32 -1.90 -1.13 6.17
C GLN A 32 -3.27 -0.64 5.68
N VAL A 33 -3.32 0.54 5.06
CA VAL A 33 -4.57 1.07 4.48
C VAL A 33 -5.09 0.15 3.36
N ALA A 34 -4.21 -0.32 2.47
CA ALA A 34 -4.60 -1.25 1.42
C ALA A 34 -5.08 -2.59 1.99
N LEU A 35 -4.43 -3.09 3.04
CA LEU A 35 -4.82 -4.33 3.71
C LEU A 35 -6.20 -4.22 4.37
N GLU A 36 -6.48 -3.10 5.03
CA GLU A 36 -7.79 -2.83 5.61
C GLU A 36 -8.88 -2.83 4.54
N LYS A 37 -8.60 -2.28 3.35
CA LYS A 37 -9.53 -2.32 2.22
C LYS A 37 -9.79 -3.73 1.67
N VAL A 38 -8.79 -4.61 1.64
CA VAL A 38 -8.99 -6.02 1.21
C VAL A 38 -10.00 -6.74 2.11
N TYR A 39 -10.08 -6.38 3.39
CA TYR A 39 -10.97 -7.02 4.36
C TYR A 39 -12.25 -6.23 4.67
N ASP A 40 -12.38 -5.02 4.15
CA ASP A 40 -13.58 -4.20 4.31
C ASP A 40 -14.67 -4.66 3.34
N LYS A 41 -15.71 -5.29 3.88
CA LYS A 41 -16.82 -5.86 3.10
C LYS A 41 -17.88 -4.82 2.71
N ASP A 42 -17.80 -3.62 3.26
CA ASP A 42 -18.79 -2.55 3.06
C ASP A 42 -18.28 -1.45 2.11
N SER A 43 -17.06 -1.60 1.56
CA SER A 43 -16.46 -0.63 0.66
C SER A 43 -17.00 -0.76 -0.78
N ASP A 44 -17.76 0.24 -1.22
CA ASP A 44 -18.24 0.44 -2.61
C ASP A 44 -17.10 0.74 -3.62
N ASN A 45 -15.82 0.68 -3.23
CA ASN A 45 -14.70 0.98 -4.11
C ASN A 45 -14.01 -0.30 -4.59
N ASP A 46 -14.02 -0.47 -5.91
CA ASP A 46 -13.45 -1.56 -6.70
C ASP A 46 -12.19 -2.23 -6.09
N ASP A 47 -12.44 -3.45 -5.60
CA ASP A 47 -11.75 -4.65 -6.04
C ASP A 47 -10.27 -4.82 -5.67
N LEU A 48 -9.77 -4.22 -4.58
CA LEU A 48 -8.49 -4.69 -4.03
C LEU A 48 -8.64 -6.12 -3.49
N ILE A 49 -8.04 -7.09 -4.16
CA ILE A 49 -8.15 -8.52 -3.81
C ILE A 49 -6.88 -9.10 -3.20
N ALA A 50 -5.74 -8.43 -3.34
CA ALA A 50 -4.49 -8.83 -2.70
C ALA A 50 -3.59 -7.64 -2.36
N VAL A 51 -2.80 -7.79 -1.30
CA VAL A 51 -1.71 -6.88 -0.93
C VAL A 51 -0.45 -7.69 -0.64
N VAL A 52 0.67 -7.24 -1.18
CA VAL A 52 2.00 -7.81 -0.88
C VAL A 52 2.84 -6.71 -0.26
N LYS A 53 3.21 -6.91 1.01
CA LYS A 53 4.13 -6.04 1.72
C LYS A 53 5.55 -6.54 1.51
N VAL A 54 6.42 -5.65 1.09
CA VAL A 54 7.83 -5.93 0.85
C VAL A 54 8.64 -5.27 1.94
N ASN A 55 9.09 -6.06 2.91
CA ASN A 55 9.95 -5.60 3.98
C ASN A 55 11.39 -5.53 3.46
N THR A 56 11.90 -4.32 3.28
CA THR A 56 13.26 -4.06 2.80
C THR A 56 13.75 -2.71 3.33
N THR A 57 15.07 -2.56 3.42
CA THR A 57 15.72 -1.26 3.68
C THR A 57 15.89 -0.42 2.41
N LYS A 58 15.68 -1.02 1.23
CA LYS A 58 15.76 -0.31 -0.05
C LYS A 58 14.56 0.61 -0.23
N ASP A 59 14.80 1.74 -0.89
CA ASP A 59 13.76 2.73 -1.16
C ASP A 59 13.02 2.48 -2.49
N ARG A 60 13.44 1.46 -3.24
CA ARG A 60 12.90 1.04 -4.55
C ARG A 60 13.17 -0.44 -4.80
N LEU A 61 12.41 -1.03 -5.73
CA LEU A 61 12.74 -2.33 -6.31
C LEU A 61 13.72 -2.15 -7.47
N TYR A 62 14.61 -3.13 -7.65
CA TYR A 62 15.44 -3.26 -8.84
C TYR A 62 14.60 -3.66 -10.07
N SER A 63 13.69 -4.62 -9.88
CA SER A 63 12.77 -5.05 -10.92
C SER A 63 11.52 -5.70 -10.33
N ALA A 64 10.42 -5.65 -11.08
CA ALA A 64 9.21 -6.42 -10.83
C ALA A 64 8.75 -7.10 -12.11
N THR A 65 8.39 -8.38 -12.00
CA THR A 65 7.87 -9.19 -13.08
C THR A 65 6.54 -9.81 -12.65
N THR A 66 5.60 -9.93 -13.58
CA THR A 66 4.35 -10.64 -13.39
C THR A 66 4.18 -11.63 -14.53
N ASP A 67 4.03 -12.90 -14.17
CA ASP A 67 3.64 -13.96 -15.08
C ASP A 67 2.18 -14.35 -14.80
N ILE A 68 1.45 -14.73 -15.84
CA ILE A 68 0.04 -15.10 -15.76
C ILE A 68 -0.16 -16.57 -16.07
N SER A 69 -1.15 -17.18 -15.43
CA SER A 69 -1.59 -18.54 -15.72
C SER A 69 -3.10 -18.59 -15.89
N LYS A 70 -3.56 -19.34 -16.89
CA LYS A 70 -5.00 -19.65 -17.10
C LYS A 70 -5.41 -21.00 -16.51
N ASP A 71 -4.45 -21.86 -16.18
CA ASP A 71 -4.65 -23.22 -15.69
C ASP A 71 -4.02 -23.49 -14.31
N CYS A 72 -3.55 -22.43 -13.65
CA CYS A 72 -2.84 -22.43 -12.37
C CYS A 72 -1.56 -23.28 -12.34
N THR A 73 -1.06 -23.74 -13.50
CA THR A 73 0.09 -24.66 -13.57
C THR A 73 1.18 -24.12 -14.48
N HIS A 74 0.80 -23.59 -15.65
CA HIS A 74 1.73 -23.03 -16.62
C HIS A 74 1.65 -21.50 -16.59
N PHE A 75 2.81 -20.88 -16.39
CA PHE A 75 2.95 -19.43 -16.32
C PHE A 75 3.58 -18.90 -17.60
N THR A 76 3.07 -17.78 -18.09
CA THR A 76 3.64 -17.03 -19.21
C THR A 76 3.90 -15.60 -18.78
N GLN A 77 5.08 -15.08 -19.10
CA GLN A 77 5.45 -13.71 -18.73
C GLN A 77 4.50 -12.70 -19.37
N LEU A 78 3.89 -11.86 -18.53
CA LEU A 78 3.00 -10.79 -18.98
C LEU A 78 3.74 -9.46 -19.00
N LEU A 79 4.44 -9.13 -17.91
CA LEU A 79 5.07 -7.85 -17.72
C LEU A 79 6.40 -8.02 -16.98
N SER A 80 7.41 -7.26 -17.38
CA SER A 80 8.62 -7.06 -16.58
C SER A 80 9.07 -5.61 -16.69
N VAL A 81 9.28 -5.00 -15.54
CA VAL A 81 9.67 -3.60 -15.40
C VAL A 81 10.96 -3.55 -14.60
N LYS A 82 11.97 -2.90 -15.16
CA LYS A 82 13.17 -2.51 -14.43
C LYS A 82 12.92 -1.17 -13.75
N ASP A 83 13.34 -1.06 -12.50
CA ASP A 83 13.15 0.11 -11.63
C ASP A 83 11.66 0.57 -11.57
N PRO A 84 10.71 -0.30 -11.18
CA PRO A 84 9.30 0.04 -11.16
C PRO A 84 9.02 1.14 -10.13
N ASP A 85 8.04 2.00 -10.43
CA ASP A 85 7.49 2.92 -9.45
C ASP A 85 6.84 2.13 -8.32
N VAL A 86 7.18 2.49 -7.08
CA VAL A 86 6.69 1.79 -5.88
C VAL A 86 6.13 2.77 -4.86
N VAL A 87 5.08 2.32 -4.19
CA VAL A 87 4.49 3.05 -3.07
C VAL A 87 5.32 2.80 -1.81
N LYS A 88 5.86 3.86 -1.22
CA LYS A 88 6.65 3.79 0.01
C LYS A 88 5.73 3.70 1.22
N GLY A 89 5.88 2.64 2.01
CA GLY A 89 5.35 2.52 3.36
C GLY A 89 6.38 2.93 4.40
N LYS A 90 5.96 3.12 5.64
CA LYS A 90 6.86 3.46 6.76
C LYS A 90 7.94 2.39 7.00
N ASN A 91 7.66 1.14 6.61
CA ASN A 91 8.47 -0.04 6.89
C ASN A 91 8.75 -0.90 5.64
N GLY A 92 8.77 -0.31 4.44
CA GLY A 92 9.06 -1.06 3.21
C GLY A 92 8.29 -0.56 1.99
N LEU A 93 8.08 -1.45 1.03
CA LEU A 93 7.35 -1.17 -0.21
C LEU A 93 6.03 -1.92 -0.24
N CYS A 94 5.07 -1.37 -0.98
CA CYS A 94 3.75 -1.97 -1.09
C CYS A 94 3.38 -2.26 -2.55
N MET A 95 2.92 -3.49 -2.79
CA MET A 95 2.25 -3.88 -4.03
C MET A 95 0.80 -4.22 -3.73
N VAL A 96 -0.10 -3.79 -4.60
CA VAL A 96 -1.55 -4.03 -4.48
C VAL A 96 -2.05 -4.68 -5.76
N LEU A 97 -3.13 -5.46 -5.64
CA LEU A 97 -3.77 -6.14 -6.76
C LEU A 97 -5.25 -5.73 -6.86
N PRO A 98 -5.57 -4.75 -7.72
CA PRO A 98 -6.95 -4.41 -8.06
C PRO A 98 -7.51 -5.39 -9.09
N ALA A 99 -8.67 -5.97 -8.83
CA ALA A 99 -9.30 -6.98 -9.66
C ALA A 99 -9.81 -6.40 -11.00
N GLY A 100 -10.21 -5.13 -11.00
CA GLY A 100 -10.60 -4.40 -12.22
C GLY A 100 -9.48 -4.20 -13.25
N GLU A 101 -8.21 -4.35 -12.86
CA GLU A 101 -7.06 -4.27 -13.78
C GLU A 101 -6.64 -5.64 -14.33
N LEU A 102 -7.25 -6.74 -13.85
CA LEU A 102 -6.90 -8.08 -14.28
C LEU A 102 -7.56 -8.45 -15.61
N GLN A 103 -6.77 -9.09 -16.48
CA GLN A 103 -7.33 -9.72 -17.67
C GLN A 103 -8.31 -10.83 -17.27
N PRO A 104 -9.42 -11.01 -17.99
CA PRO A 104 -10.37 -12.09 -17.69
C PRO A 104 -9.76 -13.47 -17.96
N GLY A 105 -10.28 -14.49 -17.29
CA GLY A 105 -9.92 -15.89 -17.54
C GLY A 105 -8.59 -16.35 -16.93
N LEU A 106 -7.87 -15.51 -16.19
CA LEU A 106 -6.72 -15.90 -15.37
C LEU A 106 -7.15 -16.76 -14.17
N CYS A 107 -6.27 -17.70 -13.82
CA CYS A 107 -6.36 -18.61 -12.69
C CYS A 107 -5.38 -18.20 -11.58
N SER A 108 -4.15 -17.83 -11.95
CA SER A 108 -3.15 -17.33 -11.00
C SER A 108 -2.17 -16.35 -11.64
N LEU A 109 -1.45 -15.64 -10.77
CA LEU A 109 -0.34 -14.76 -11.09
C LEU A 109 0.91 -15.27 -10.37
N ARG A 110 2.07 -15.15 -10.99
CA ARG A 110 3.37 -15.26 -10.31
C ARG A 110 4.03 -13.90 -10.35
N VAL A 111 4.16 -13.30 -9.19
CA VAL A 111 4.84 -12.02 -9.04
C VAL A 111 6.26 -12.30 -8.60
N THR A 112 7.25 -11.76 -9.30
CA THR A 112 8.65 -11.79 -8.88
C THR A 112 9.13 -10.38 -8.62
N LEU A 113 9.59 -10.12 -7.39
CA LEU A 113 10.10 -8.83 -6.96
C LEU A 113 11.58 -8.98 -6.64
N CYS A 114 12.40 -8.01 -7.07
CA CYS A 114 13.83 -8.01 -6.80
C CYS A 114 14.25 -6.68 -6.18
N VAL A 115 15.08 -6.73 -5.15
CA VAL A 115 15.69 -5.53 -4.52
C VAL A 115 17.13 -5.29 -5.00
N SER A 116 17.71 -6.28 -5.68
CA SER A 116 18.98 -6.19 -6.40
C SER A 116 18.99 -7.20 -7.56
N GLU A 117 20.07 -7.25 -8.35
CA GLU A 117 20.22 -8.25 -9.41
C GLU A 117 20.24 -9.69 -8.90
N GLU A 118 20.72 -9.91 -7.67
CA GLU A 118 20.93 -11.24 -7.09
C GLU A 118 19.89 -11.60 -6.02
N ASP A 119 19.07 -10.65 -5.59
CA ASP A 119 18.10 -10.82 -4.51
C ASP A 119 16.68 -10.60 -5.01
N CYS A 120 16.04 -11.72 -5.37
CA CYS A 120 14.72 -11.83 -5.96
C CYS A 120 13.89 -12.88 -5.22
N GLN A 121 12.61 -12.60 -5.02
CA GLN A 121 11.64 -13.53 -4.46
C GLN A 121 10.37 -13.55 -5.30
N SER A 122 9.79 -14.74 -5.42
CA SER A 122 8.55 -14.96 -6.18
C SER A 122 7.41 -15.38 -5.26
N LEU A 123 6.20 -14.94 -5.59
CA LEU A 123 4.96 -15.28 -4.92
C LEU A 123 3.91 -15.66 -5.95
N ASP A 124 3.32 -16.83 -5.78
CA ASP A 124 2.17 -17.27 -6.56
C ASP A 124 0.88 -16.83 -5.86
N ILE A 125 -0.01 -16.20 -6.61
CA ILE A 125 -1.30 -15.66 -6.15
C ILE A 125 -2.39 -16.32 -6.97
N THR A 126 -3.21 -17.15 -6.35
CA THR A 126 -4.37 -17.79 -6.98
C THR A 126 -5.56 -16.84 -6.95
N LEU A 127 -6.28 -16.72 -8.08
CA LEU A 127 -7.40 -15.81 -8.23
C LEU A 127 -8.73 -16.56 -8.08
N LYS A 128 -9.65 -16.02 -7.29
CA LYS A 128 -11.00 -16.57 -7.08
C LYS A 128 -12.02 -15.70 -7.81
N LYS A 129 -12.96 -16.35 -8.51
CA LYS A 129 -13.93 -15.69 -9.38
C LYS A 129 -15.36 -16.11 -9.07
N GLU A 130 -16.29 -15.18 -9.25
CA GLU A 130 -17.73 -15.41 -9.34
C GLU A 130 -18.27 -14.69 -10.59
N ASN A 131 -19.03 -15.40 -11.43
CA ASN A 131 -19.62 -14.84 -12.66
C ASN A 131 -18.61 -14.05 -13.52
N GLU A 132 -17.42 -14.62 -13.76
CA GLU A 132 -16.29 -14.01 -14.50
C GLU A 132 -15.65 -12.76 -13.85
N HIS A 133 -16.11 -12.33 -12.67
CA HIS A 133 -15.50 -11.24 -11.91
C HIS A 133 -14.57 -11.82 -10.83
N TYR A 134 -13.42 -11.20 -10.65
CA TYR A 134 -12.47 -11.56 -9.59
C TYR A 134 -12.95 -10.97 -8.26
N ILE A 135 -13.12 -11.84 -7.26
CA ILE A 135 -13.68 -11.44 -5.96
C ILE A 135 -12.70 -11.58 -4.80
N ALA A 136 -11.62 -12.36 -4.99
CA ALA A 136 -10.60 -12.58 -3.96
C ALA A 136 -9.33 -13.17 -4.58
N ALA A 137 -8.25 -13.14 -3.81
CA ALA A 137 -7.01 -13.82 -4.12
C ALA A 137 -6.54 -14.71 -2.95
N ASP A 138 -5.62 -15.61 -3.23
CA ASP A 138 -5.00 -16.51 -2.26
C ASP A 138 -3.49 -16.64 -2.52
N PRO A 139 -2.63 -16.10 -1.64
CA PRO A 139 -2.99 -15.36 -0.43
C PRO A 139 -3.56 -13.97 -0.76
N ALA A 140 -4.53 -13.51 0.04
CA ALA A 140 -5.02 -12.12 -0.01
C ALA A 140 -4.02 -11.13 0.62
N TYR A 141 -3.14 -11.61 1.49
CA TYR A 141 -2.06 -10.85 2.08
C TYR A 141 -0.78 -11.68 2.18
N SER A 142 0.35 -11.12 1.79
CA SER A 142 1.66 -11.75 1.93
C SER A 142 2.73 -10.74 2.35
N GLU A 143 3.72 -11.21 3.08
CA GLU A 143 4.93 -10.46 3.41
C GLU A 143 6.14 -11.14 2.77
N ILE A 144 6.93 -10.36 2.02
CA ILE A 144 8.22 -10.78 1.46
C ILE A 144 9.32 -10.01 2.19
N ASN A 145 10.30 -10.73 2.72
CA ASN A 145 11.38 -10.17 3.54
C ASN A 145 12.70 -10.25 2.77
N PHE A 146 13.26 -9.09 2.44
CA PHE A 146 14.59 -8.97 1.85
C PHE A 146 15.60 -8.55 2.92
N GLN A 147 16.83 -9.05 2.81
CA GLN A 147 17.90 -8.74 3.76
C GLN A 147 18.60 -7.41 3.44
#